data_AF-A0AB74QGU0-F1
#
_entry.id   AF-A0AB74QGU0-F1
#
_cell.length_a   1.000
_cell.length_b   1.000
_cell.length_c   1.000
_cell.angle_alpha   90.00
_cell.angle_beta   90.00
_cell.angle_gamma   90.00
#
_symmetry.space_group_name_H-M   'P 1'
#
loop_
_entity.id
_entity.type
_entity.pdbx_description
1 polymer ?
#
loop_
_entity_poly.entity_id
_entity_poly.type
_entity_poly.pdbx_seq_one_letter_code
_entity_poly.pdbx_strand_id
1 'polypeptide(L)'
;MGIKYTFKSAGKYEVELMEDELIIRNQGALSKNEEIIKYKDIEVINFKDNGMTQGYVRFARKGEKLETNTFKALQSKNAVVFSNAEEEEQAKTIKDYVEKNMKATEQENIIESRDANIEKEELVKGKASYQEEKKEKKKININIIVGLIFFIIIIAFLINLFTGDKDNSKKDEKDVAKIEQVKNDKNLAISKNGKFEADINEKLKEYSDNLIKVSYGEEKNELIFQFNLTGNLTQKMMITKAYSDAKSSIERVIKDYPDKINNYKFKFFSDAQDTYGKESNQAVLTFEYSKGTIDKIVWDKITIEDFSSLADNVWESTALE
;
A
#
# COMPACT_ATOMS: atom_id res chain seq x y z
N MET A 1 -6.38 7.32 39.89
CA MET A 1 -5.66 8.49 39.34
C MET A 1 -4.82 7.97 38.19
N GLY A 2 -4.94 8.59 37.01
CA GLY A 2 -4.20 8.16 35.84
C GLY A 2 -2.74 8.64 35.82
N ILE A 3 -1.93 8.02 34.96
CA ILE A 3 -0.56 8.47 34.67
C ILE A 3 -0.65 9.49 33.53
N LYS A 4 -0.10 10.69 33.72
CA LYS A 4 -0.19 11.80 32.75
C LYS A 4 1.14 12.06 32.06
N TYR A 5 1.09 12.22 30.73
CA TYR A 5 2.20 12.59 29.85
C TYR A 5 1.85 13.85 29.06
N THR A 6 2.85 14.68 28.78
CA THR A 6 2.66 15.96 28.09
C THR A 6 3.66 16.09 26.94
N PHE A 7 3.11 16.23 25.73
CA PHE A 7 3.83 16.43 24.49
C PHE A 7 3.72 17.90 24.11
N LYS A 8 4.85 18.60 23.97
CA LYS A 8 4.89 20.05 23.72
C LYS A 8 5.31 20.39 22.31
N SER A 9 5.95 19.47 21.59
CA SER A 9 6.59 19.80 20.32
C SER A 9 5.60 19.86 19.16
N ALA A 10 5.05 18.72 18.74
CA ALA A 10 4.18 18.58 17.58
C ALA A 10 2.74 18.37 18.04
N GLY A 11 1.82 19.22 17.57
CA GLY A 11 0.39 19.13 17.88
C GLY A 11 -0.03 19.52 19.32
N LYS A 12 0.90 19.49 20.28
CA LYS A 12 0.67 19.76 21.72
C LYS A 12 -0.40 18.83 22.31
N TYR A 13 0.02 17.72 22.90
CA TYR A 13 -0.90 16.72 23.45
C TYR A 13 -0.74 16.55 24.96
N GLU A 14 -1.84 16.23 25.63
CA GLU A 14 -1.81 15.59 26.94
C GLU A 14 -2.41 14.19 26.82
N VAL A 15 -1.69 13.20 27.33
CA VAL A 15 -2.13 11.80 27.32
C VAL A 15 -2.26 11.32 28.76
N GLU A 16 -3.40 10.73 29.09
CA GLU A 16 -3.68 10.20 30.41
C GLU A 16 -4.05 8.71 30.32
N LEU A 17 -3.30 7.89 31.05
CA LEU A 17 -3.51 6.45 31.15
C LEU A 17 -4.34 6.17 32.38
N MET A 18 -5.59 5.77 32.19
CA MET A 18 -6.52 5.36 33.24
C MET A 18 -6.50 3.83 33.39
N GLU A 19 -7.33 3.30 34.28
CA GLU A 19 -7.38 1.85 34.54
C GLU A 19 -7.92 1.06 33.34
N ASP A 20 -8.97 1.56 32.67
CA ASP A 20 -9.65 0.89 31.55
C ASP A 20 -9.62 1.67 30.22
N GLU A 21 -9.09 2.90 30.24
CA GLU A 21 -9.13 3.80 29.10
C GLU A 21 -7.88 4.68 28.93
N LEU A 22 -7.67 5.09 27.68
CA LEU A 22 -6.69 6.06 27.25
C LEU A 22 -7.41 7.37 26.90
N ILE A 23 -6.95 8.48 27.46
CA ILE A 23 -7.46 9.81 27.12
C ILE A 23 -6.38 10.59 26.37
N ILE A 24 -6.68 11.06 25.16
CA ILE A 24 -5.79 11.90 24.34
C ILE A 24 -6.44 13.27 24.17
N ARG A 25 -5.74 14.32 24.61
CA ARG A 25 -6.19 15.71 24.49
C ARG A 25 -5.24 16.48 23.58
N ASN A 26 -5.70 16.89 22.41
CA ASN A 26 -4.97 17.83 21.57
C ASN A 26 -5.24 19.25 22.07
N GLN A 27 -4.18 19.97 22.44
CA GLN A 27 -4.19 21.35 22.91
C GLN A 27 -3.61 22.33 21.88
N GLY A 28 -3.46 21.89 20.62
CA GLY A 28 -3.03 22.70 19.51
C GLY A 28 -3.91 23.93 19.28
N ALA A 29 -3.32 25.00 18.76
CA ALA A 29 -4.03 26.25 18.50
C ALA A 29 -5.13 26.12 17.43
N LEU A 30 -4.97 25.16 16.51
CA LEU A 30 -5.86 24.94 15.37
C LEU A 30 -6.97 23.90 15.64
N SER A 31 -6.76 23.01 16.61
CA SER A 31 -7.71 21.94 16.92
C SER A 31 -7.61 21.60 18.41
N LYS A 32 -8.70 21.81 19.13
CA LYS A 32 -8.88 21.24 20.47
C LYS A 32 -9.83 20.06 20.35
N ASN A 33 -9.33 18.86 20.60
CA ASN A 33 -10.15 17.66 20.68
C ASN A 33 -9.70 16.79 21.84
N GLU A 34 -10.66 16.10 22.44
CA GLU A 34 -10.44 15.08 23.45
C GLU A 34 -10.99 13.77 22.88
N GLU A 35 -10.20 12.72 22.98
CA GLU A 35 -10.55 11.39 22.53
C GLU A 35 -10.37 10.41 23.70
N ILE A 36 -11.43 9.66 24.01
CA ILE A 36 -11.43 8.65 25.07
C ILE A 36 -11.56 7.29 24.39
N ILE A 37 -10.58 6.41 24.61
CA ILE A 37 -10.45 5.12 23.94
C ILE A 37 -10.31 4.02 25.00
N LYS A 38 -11.28 3.11 25.08
CA LYS A 38 -11.17 1.95 25.98
C LYS A 38 -10.14 0.98 25.43
N TYR A 39 -9.33 0.37 26.30
CA TYR A 39 -8.28 -0.55 25.86
C TYR A 39 -8.84 -1.73 25.06
N LYS A 40 -10.03 -2.23 25.44
CA LYS A 40 -10.72 -3.32 24.73
C LYS A 40 -11.19 -3.00 23.30
N ASP A 41 -11.30 -1.70 22.98
CA ASP A 41 -11.75 -1.22 21.68
C ASP A 41 -10.59 -0.98 20.73
N ILE A 42 -9.35 -0.94 21.23
CA ILE A 42 -8.13 -0.84 20.42
C ILE A 42 -7.88 -2.20 19.76
N GLU A 43 -7.68 -2.19 18.45
CA GLU A 43 -7.34 -3.37 17.66
C GLU A 43 -5.85 -3.40 17.31
N VAL A 44 -5.31 -2.24 16.91
CA VAL A 44 -3.92 -2.13 16.46
C VAL A 44 -3.29 -0.84 16.99
N ILE A 45 -2.02 -0.92 17.39
CA ILE A 45 -1.20 0.24 17.72
C ILE A 45 -0.14 0.41 16.64
N ASN A 46 -0.15 1.55 15.96
CA ASN A 46 0.86 1.90 14.97
C ASN A 46 1.86 2.87 15.61
N PHE A 47 3.14 2.52 15.54
CA PHE A 47 4.22 3.36 16.05
C PHE A 47 5.20 3.69 14.93
N LYS A 48 5.66 4.94 14.90
CA LYS A 48 6.71 5.41 14.01
C LYS A 48 7.70 6.25 14.81
N ASP A 49 8.97 5.85 14.80
CA ASP A 49 10.06 6.56 15.45
C ASP A 49 10.22 7.99 14.90
N ASN A 50 10.76 8.89 15.72
CA ASN A 50 11.11 10.23 15.29
C ASN A 50 12.43 10.18 14.51
N GLY A 51 12.39 10.58 13.24
CA GLY A 51 13.55 10.58 12.35
C GLY A 51 13.73 11.94 11.68
N MET A 52 13.89 11.96 10.35
CA MET A 52 13.85 13.22 9.59
C MET A 52 12.47 13.90 9.63
N THR A 53 11.42 13.12 9.90
CA THR A 53 10.04 13.58 10.06
C THR A 53 9.57 13.32 11.48
N GLN A 54 8.51 14.01 11.89
CA GLN A 54 7.80 13.74 13.14
C GLN A 54 7.42 12.26 13.27
N GLY A 55 7.60 11.72 14.47
CA GLY A 55 7.13 10.41 14.87
C GLY A 55 5.69 10.46 15.37
N TYR A 56 5.04 9.31 15.50
CA TYR A 56 3.70 9.23 16.06
C TYR A 56 3.42 7.87 16.70
N VAL A 57 2.45 7.85 17.62
CA VAL A 57 1.76 6.64 18.07
C VAL A 57 0.26 6.81 17.82
N ARG A 58 -0.36 5.83 17.15
CA ARG A 58 -1.79 5.83 16.81
C ARG A 58 -2.46 4.57 17.36
N PHE A 59 -3.64 4.76 17.95
CA PHE A 59 -4.47 3.70 18.50
C PHE A 59 -5.70 3.49 17.61
N ALA A 60 -5.65 2.49 16.74
CA ALA A 60 -6.76 2.19 15.82
C ALA A 60 -7.82 1.33 16.52
N ARG A 61 -9.08 1.75 16.43
CA ARG A 61 -10.22 1.01 17.02
C ARG A 61 -10.64 -0.14 16.12
N LYS A 62 -11.35 -1.12 16.71
CA LYS A 62 -11.95 -2.24 15.96
C LYS A 62 -12.75 -1.76 14.75
N GLY A 63 -12.35 -2.23 13.56
CA GLY A 63 -13.00 -1.87 12.29
C GLY A 63 -12.60 -0.52 11.69
N GLU A 64 -11.70 0.24 12.33
CA GLU A 64 -11.07 1.38 11.66
C GLU A 64 -10.09 0.89 10.59
N LYS A 65 -10.12 1.51 9.41
CA LYS A 65 -9.11 1.23 8.39
C LYS A 65 -7.74 1.67 8.92
N LEU A 66 -6.76 0.78 8.81
CA LEU A 66 -5.36 1.11 9.02
C LEU A 66 -4.93 2.08 7.91
N GLU A 67 -4.75 3.34 8.27
CA GLU A 67 -4.17 4.33 7.37
C GLU A 67 -2.68 4.02 7.24
N THR A 68 -2.28 3.54 6.05
CA THR A 68 -0.87 3.27 5.71
C THR A 68 -0.09 4.55 5.40
N ASN A 69 -0.80 5.64 5.12
CA ASN A 69 -0.20 6.93 4.84
C ASN A 69 0.12 7.69 6.15
N THR A 70 1.40 7.98 6.36
CA THR A 70 1.89 8.78 7.51
C THR A 70 1.11 10.08 7.68
N PHE A 71 0.81 10.79 6.60
CA PHE A 71 0.11 12.08 6.67
C PHE A 71 -1.30 11.94 7.26
N LYS A 72 -2.03 10.90 6.86
CA LYS A 72 -3.36 10.62 7.40
C LYS A 72 -3.29 10.12 8.84
N ALA A 73 -2.27 9.34 9.18
CA ALA A 73 -2.02 8.92 10.56
C ALA A 73 -1.79 10.13 11.49
N LEU A 74 -1.08 11.16 11.02
CA LEU A 74 -0.85 12.42 11.76
C LEU A 74 -2.13 13.26 11.95
N GLN A 75 -3.12 13.10 11.06
CA GLN A 75 -4.42 13.79 11.16
C GLN A 75 -5.45 13.03 12.01
N SER A 76 -5.13 11.81 12.44
CA SER A 76 -6.02 10.98 13.23
C SER A 76 -6.21 11.57 14.62
N LYS A 77 -7.45 11.64 15.10
CA LYS A 77 -7.78 12.07 16.48
C LYS A 77 -7.20 11.12 17.53
N ASN A 78 -7.04 9.85 17.15
CA ASN A 78 -6.50 8.79 18.00
C ASN A 78 -4.97 8.68 17.89
N ALA A 79 -4.29 9.73 17.42
CA ALA A 79 -2.83 9.75 17.27
C ALA A 79 -2.21 10.85 18.13
N VAL A 80 -1.02 10.54 18.66
CA VAL A 80 -0.15 11.47 19.38
C VAL A 80 1.11 11.64 18.56
N VAL A 81 1.42 12.88 18.21
CA VAL A 81 2.58 13.23 17.38
C VAL A 81 3.67 13.79 18.27
N PHE A 82 4.92 13.42 17.99
CA PHE A 82 6.09 13.86 18.73
C PHE A 82 7.24 14.17 17.77
N SER A 83 8.18 15.01 18.21
CA SER A 83 9.30 15.43 17.34
C SER A 83 10.66 15.49 18.04
N ASN A 84 10.77 14.97 19.26
CA ASN A 84 12.04 14.90 19.98
C ASN A 84 12.16 13.54 20.69
N ALA A 85 13.39 13.19 21.07
CA ALA A 85 13.70 11.88 21.65
C ALA A 85 13.05 11.65 23.02
N GLU A 86 12.88 12.70 23.84
CA GLU A 86 12.24 12.58 25.15
C GLU A 86 10.76 12.18 25.00
N GLU A 87 10.04 12.87 24.12
CA GLU A 87 8.64 12.57 23.80
C GLU A 87 8.49 11.22 23.10
N GLU A 88 9.45 10.80 22.27
CA GLU A 88 9.45 9.47 21.68
C GLU A 88 9.50 8.38 22.76
N GLU A 89 10.36 8.50 23.76
CA GLU A 89 10.44 7.55 24.88
C GLU A 89 9.15 7.54 25.72
N GLN A 90 8.51 8.71 25.90
CA GLN A 90 7.17 8.78 26.50
C GLN A 90 6.14 8.03 25.65
N ALA A 91 6.17 8.20 24.33
CA ALA A 91 5.26 7.51 23.41
C ALA A 91 5.47 5.99 23.41
N LYS A 92 6.71 5.51 23.50
CA LYS A 92 7.02 4.07 23.67
C LYS A 92 6.45 3.54 24.99
N THR A 93 6.63 4.29 26.08
CA THR A 93 6.07 3.93 27.39
C THR A 93 4.54 3.82 27.35
N ILE A 94 3.88 4.78 26.70
CA ILE A 94 2.42 4.76 26.49
C ILE A 94 2.01 3.53 25.68
N LYS A 95 2.68 3.27 24.55
CA LYS A 95 2.41 2.09 23.71
C LYS A 95 2.47 0.81 24.53
N ASP A 96 3.56 0.59 25.25
CA ASP A 96 3.79 -0.66 25.99
C ASP A 96 2.76 -0.83 27.13
N TYR A 97 2.38 0.27 27.79
CA TYR A 97 1.29 0.26 28.78
C TYR A 97 -0.04 -0.14 28.16
N VAL A 98 -0.39 0.44 27.01
CA VAL A 98 -1.65 0.14 26.31
C VAL A 98 -1.67 -1.32 25.83
N GLU A 99 -0.59 -1.82 25.24
CA GLU A 99 -0.49 -3.23 24.82
C GLU A 99 -0.66 -4.21 25.98
N LYS A 100 -0.10 -3.88 27.15
CA LYS A 100 -0.26 -4.70 28.36
C LYS A 100 -1.72 -4.77 28.79
N ASN A 101 -2.43 -3.63 28.80
CA ASN A 101 -3.83 -3.59 29.24
C ASN A 101 -4.79 -4.18 28.20
N MET A 102 -4.48 -4.08 26.90
CA MET A 102 -5.21 -4.80 25.85
C MET A 102 -5.17 -6.31 26.09
N LYS A 103 -3.99 -6.87 26.37
CA LYS A 103 -3.82 -8.31 26.65
C LYS A 103 -4.52 -8.76 27.92
N ALA A 104 -4.48 -7.95 28.98
CA ALA A 104 -5.19 -8.24 30.22
C ALA A 104 -6.70 -8.33 29.98
N THR A 105 -7.25 -7.38 29.20
CA THR A 105 -8.68 -7.37 28.87
C THR A 105 -9.09 -8.57 28.02
N GLU A 106 -8.26 -9.02 27.08
CA GLU A 106 -8.53 -10.24 26.30
C GLU A 106 -8.60 -11.49 27.18
N GLN A 107 -7.71 -11.60 28.17
CA GLN A 107 -7.70 -12.74 29.10
C GLN A 107 -8.95 -12.75 29.99
N GLU A 108 -9.37 -11.60 30.51
CA GLU A 108 -10.62 -11.49 31.28
C GLU A 108 -11.84 -11.91 30.47
N ASN A 109 -11.96 -11.47 29.21
CA ASN A 109 -13.05 -11.89 28.32
C ASN A 109 -13.04 -13.41 28.04
N ILE A 110 -11.87 -14.04 27.97
CA ILE A 110 -11.75 -15.49 27.81
C ILE A 110 -12.20 -16.22 29.09
N ILE A 111 -11.87 -15.70 30.27
CA ILE A 111 -12.29 -16.27 31.55
C ILE A 111 -13.81 -16.12 31.72
N GLU A 112 -14.35 -14.93 31.49
CA GLU A 112 -15.79 -14.66 31.61
C GLU A 112 -16.62 -15.50 30.63
N SER A 113 -16.13 -15.68 29.40
CA SER A 113 -16.79 -16.57 28.42
C SER A 113 -16.67 -18.06 28.77
N ARG A 114 -15.63 -18.49 29.49
CA ARG A 114 -15.54 -19.86 30.02
C ARG A 114 -16.51 -20.06 31.18
N ASP A 115 -16.57 -19.13 32.12
CA ASP A 115 -17.48 -19.22 33.27
C ASP A 115 -18.95 -19.17 32.84
N ALA A 116 -19.29 -18.30 31.87
CA ALA A 116 -20.62 -18.27 31.27
C ALA A 116 -20.98 -19.54 30.48
N ASN A 117 -20.00 -20.25 29.93
CA ASN A 117 -20.23 -21.54 29.26
C ASN A 117 -20.34 -22.69 30.26
N ILE A 118 -19.63 -22.65 31.39
CA ILE A 118 -19.77 -23.61 32.49
C ILE A 118 -21.17 -23.51 33.12
N GLU A 119 -21.64 -22.28 33.36
CA GLU A 119 -22.99 -22.04 33.89
C GLU A 119 -24.09 -22.53 32.92
N LYS A 120 -23.86 -22.38 31.60
CA LYS A 120 -24.74 -22.95 30.56
C LYS A 120 -24.66 -24.48 30.49
N GLU A 121 -23.49 -25.09 30.65
CA GLU A 121 -23.37 -26.55 30.70
C GLU A 121 -24.03 -27.15 31.95
N GLU A 122 -23.98 -26.47 33.10
CA GLU A 122 -24.71 -26.90 34.31
C GLU A 122 -26.24 -26.77 34.14
N LEU A 123 -26.72 -25.70 33.49
CA LEU A 123 -28.12 -25.54 33.10
C LEU A 123 -28.60 -26.57 32.07
N VAL A 124 -27.71 -27.04 31.18
CA VAL A 124 -28.01 -28.09 30.19
C VAL A 124 -27.97 -29.48 30.83
N LYS A 125 -27.05 -29.77 31.76
CA LYS A 125 -27.05 -31.02 32.55
C LYS A 125 -28.29 -31.15 33.45
N GLY A 126 -28.89 -30.04 33.89
CA GLY A 126 -30.18 -30.03 34.58
C GLY A 126 -31.41 -30.29 33.68
N LYS A 127 -31.27 -30.17 32.36
CA LYS A 127 -32.36 -30.37 31.38
C LYS A 127 -32.18 -31.59 30.47
N ALA A 128 -31.04 -32.28 30.53
CA ALA A 128 -30.73 -33.48 29.75
C ALA A 128 -31.35 -34.79 30.28
N SER A 129 -32.27 -34.75 31.25
CA SER A 129 -33.09 -35.92 31.64
C SER A 129 -34.43 -36.02 30.90
N TYR A 130 -34.71 -35.09 29.98
CA TYR A 130 -35.88 -35.12 29.11
C TYR A 130 -35.40 -34.76 27.70
N GLN A 131 -35.84 -35.50 26.68
CA GLN A 131 -35.45 -35.36 25.26
C GLN A 131 -34.28 -36.24 24.78
N GLU A 132 -34.20 -37.49 25.24
CA GLU A 132 -33.78 -38.58 24.34
C GLU A 132 -35.03 -39.14 23.64
N GLU A 133 -35.49 -38.50 22.57
CA GLU A 133 -36.21 -39.19 21.50
C GLU A 133 -36.38 -38.27 20.27
N LYS A 134 -36.03 -38.82 19.09
CA LYS A 134 -36.24 -38.29 17.71
C LYS A 134 -35.25 -37.20 17.26
N LYS A 135 -34.57 -37.26 16.11
CA LYS A 135 -34.84 -37.97 14.85
C LYS A 135 -33.59 -38.05 13.98
N GLU A 136 -33.57 -39.11 13.18
CA GLU A 136 -32.57 -39.49 12.18
C GLU A 136 -32.41 -38.55 10.96
N LYS A 137 -31.13 -38.47 10.52
CA LYS A 137 -30.54 -38.60 9.17
C LYS A 137 -31.09 -37.79 7.98
N LYS A 138 -30.17 -37.01 7.38
CA LYS A 138 -29.86 -37.07 5.93
C LYS A 138 -28.33 -37.05 5.74
N LYS A 139 -27.74 -38.18 5.34
CA LYS A 139 -26.34 -38.26 4.89
C LYS A 139 -26.30 -38.03 3.39
N ILE A 140 -25.65 -36.94 2.95
CA ILE A 140 -25.26 -36.74 1.55
C ILE A 140 -23.96 -37.51 1.35
N ASN A 141 -23.90 -38.37 0.33
CA ASN A 141 -22.74 -39.18 0.02
C ASN A 141 -21.60 -38.30 -0.53
N ILE A 142 -20.62 -38.00 0.32
CA ILE A 142 -19.42 -37.20 0.04
C ILE A 142 -18.66 -37.70 -1.20
N ASN A 143 -18.73 -38.99 -1.52
CA ASN A 143 -18.08 -39.58 -2.69
C ASN A 143 -18.59 -39.03 -4.03
N ILE A 144 -19.81 -38.49 -4.10
CA ILE A 144 -20.37 -37.88 -5.32
C ILE A 144 -19.76 -36.49 -5.56
N ILE A 145 -19.49 -35.73 -4.48
CA ILE A 145 -18.91 -34.38 -4.57
C ILE A 145 -17.44 -34.45 -4.98
N VAL A 146 -16.69 -35.44 -4.47
CA VAL A 146 -15.26 -35.63 -4.81
C VAL A 146 -15.09 -36.04 -6.28
N GLY A 147 -15.99 -36.87 -6.84
CA GLY A 147 -15.95 -37.26 -8.25
C GLY A 147 -16.18 -36.11 -9.23
N LEU A 148 -17.06 -35.16 -8.87
CA LEU A 148 -17.33 -33.97 -9.69
C LEU A 148 -16.14 -33.01 -9.75
N ILE A 149 -15.38 -32.87 -8.66
CA ILE A 149 -14.18 -32.02 -8.62
C ILE A 149 -13.07 -32.63 -9.49
N PHE A 150 -12.89 -33.95 -9.46
CA PHE A 150 -11.85 -34.62 -10.25
C PHE A 150 -12.11 -34.52 -11.77
N PHE A 151 -13.38 -34.54 -12.19
CA PHE A 151 -13.76 -34.42 -13.60
C PHE A 151 -13.44 -33.04 -14.19
N ILE A 152 -13.57 -31.96 -13.40
CA ILE A 152 -13.27 -30.59 -13.84
C ILE A 152 -11.76 -30.38 -14.05
N ILE A 153 -10.92 -30.98 -13.21
CA ILE A 153 -9.45 -30.88 -13.30
C ILE A 153 -8.93 -31.56 -14.57
N ILE A 154 -9.50 -32.71 -14.94
CA ILE A 154 -9.13 -33.45 -16.16
C ILE A 154 -9.46 -32.63 -17.42
N ILE A 155 -10.61 -31.94 -17.45
CA ILE A 155 -11.00 -31.09 -18.58
C ILE A 155 -10.04 -29.91 -18.73
N ALA A 156 -9.65 -29.25 -17.63
CA ALA A 156 -8.68 -28.15 -17.67
C ALA A 156 -7.29 -28.61 -18.15
N PHE A 157 -6.87 -29.82 -17.76
CA PHE A 157 -5.59 -30.38 -18.18
C PHE A 157 -5.57 -30.74 -19.68
N LEU A 158 -6.70 -31.21 -20.23
CA LEU A 158 -6.82 -31.53 -21.65
C LEU A 158 -6.86 -30.27 -22.54
N ILE A 159 -7.39 -29.15 -22.06
CA ILE A 159 -7.39 -27.88 -22.81
C ILE A 159 -5.96 -27.33 -22.96
N ASN A 160 -5.12 -27.43 -21.93
CA ASN A 160 -3.72 -26.99 -21.99
C ASN A 160 -2.83 -27.86 -22.89
N LEU A 161 -3.27 -29.06 -23.26
CA LEU A 161 -2.49 -29.99 -24.09
C LEU A 161 -2.68 -29.77 -25.60
N PHE A 162 -3.66 -28.95 -26.02
CA PHE A 162 -3.97 -28.72 -27.44
C PHE A 162 -3.66 -27.30 -27.96
N THR A 163 -3.20 -26.38 -27.10
CA THR A 163 -2.64 -25.08 -27.53
C THR A 163 -1.11 -25.15 -27.56
N GLY A 164 -0.57 -25.74 -28.64
CA GLY A 164 0.87 -25.79 -28.90
C GLY A 164 1.17 -25.71 -30.39
N ASP A 165 1.37 -24.49 -30.89
CA ASP A 165 1.98 -24.17 -32.19
C ASP A 165 3.15 -23.22 -31.84
N LYS A 166 4.41 -23.65 -31.93
CA LYS A 166 5.31 -23.75 -33.09
C LYS A 166 6.22 -22.52 -33.26
N ASP A 167 7.50 -22.89 -33.45
CA ASP A 167 8.57 -22.22 -34.18
C ASP A 167 9.45 -21.12 -33.53
N ASN A 168 10.63 -21.59 -33.09
CA ASN A 168 11.96 -21.38 -33.70
C ASN A 168 12.61 -19.97 -33.75
N SER A 169 13.84 -19.93 -33.20
CA SER A 169 15.11 -19.54 -33.87
C SER A 169 15.88 -18.27 -33.40
N LYS A 170 17.02 -18.54 -32.71
CA LYS A 170 18.42 -18.03 -32.87
C LYS A 170 18.74 -16.53 -32.62
N LYS A 171 19.64 -16.25 -31.64
CA LYS A 171 21.09 -15.85 -31.75
C LYS A 171 21.29 -14.40 -32.25
N ASP A 172 22.06 -13.48 -31.64
CA ASP A 172 23.48 -13.55 -31.25
C ASP A 172 23.90 -12.45 -30.24
N GLU A 173 25.15 -12.59 -29.79
CA GLU A 173 26.00 -11.88 -28.83
C GLU A 173 26.27 -10.36 -29.02
N LYS A 174 26.60 -9.73 -27.87
CA LYS A 174 27.60 -8.68 -27.56
C LYS A 174 27.74 -7.45 -28.47
N ASP A 175 27.52 -6.27 -27.88
CA ASP A 175 28.57 -5.27 -27.61
C ASP A 175 27.97 -4.08 -26.84
N VAL A 176 28.44 -3.82 -25.61
CA VAL A 176 28.14 -2.58 -24.88
C VAL A 176 29.46 -1.92 -24.52
N ALA A 177 29.83 -0.96 -25.37
CA ALA A 177 30.84 0.04 -25.07
C ALA A 177 30.20 1.43 -25.20
N LYS A 178 30.51 2.26 -24.20
CA LYS A 178 30.38 3.73 -24.13
C LYS A 178 28.97 4.34 -24.06
N ILE A 179 28.62 4.67 -22.82
CA ILE A 179 27.71 5.76 -22.45
C ILE A 179 28.38 7.07 -22.90
N GLU A 180 27.80 7.70 -23.92
CA GLU A 180 28.10 9.07 -24.31
C GLU A 180 26.91 9.97 -23.95
N GLN A 181 27.25 11.10 -23.34
CA GLN A 181 26.37 12.05 -22.67
C GLN A 181 25.29 12.62 -23.61
N VAL A 182 24.02 12.40 -23.29
CA VAL A 182 22.90 13.15 -23.88
C VAL A 182 22.78 14.50 -23.17
N LYS A 183 23.41 15.52 -23.76
CA LYS A 183 23.01 16.92 -23.57
C LYS A 183 22.12 17.32 -24.74
N ASN A 184 20.95 17.88 -24.41
CA ASN A 184 20.04 18.67 -25.25
C ASN A 184 19.19 17.94 -26.31
N ASP A 185 18.17 17.22 -25.87
CA ASP A 185 16.95 16.99 -26.66
C ASP A 185 16.00 18.20 -26.59
N LYS A 186 16.38 19.32 -27.21
CA LYS A 186 15.48 20.48 -27.42
C LYS A 186 14.84 20.54 -28.81
N ASN A 187 14.93 19.46 -29.59
CA ASN A 187 14.23 19.33 -30.87
C ASN A 187 13.52 17.97 -30.97
N LEU A 188 12.52 17.76 -30.11
CA LEU A 188 11.47 16.81 -30.46
C LEU A 188 10.58 17.50 -31.50
N ALA A 189 10.63 17.02 -32.74
CA ALA A 189 9.66 17.35 -33.77
C ALA A 189 8.24 17.22 -33.18
N ILE A 190 7.47 18.31 -33.28
CA ILE A 190 6.07 18.34 -32.83
C ILE A 190 5.31 17.32 -33.67
N SER A 191 5.04 16.17 -33.04
CA SER A 191 4.34 15.02 -33.60
C SER A 191 2.93 15.41 -34.07
N LYS A 192 2.44 14.76 -35.14
CA LYS A 192 1.06 14.88 -35.64
C LYS A 192 -0.01 14.48 -34.59
N ASN A 193 0.41 13.98 -33.43
CA ASN A 193 -0.44 13.55 -32.32
C ASN A 193 -0.59 14.54 -31.17
N GLY A 194 -0.26 15.83 -31.37
CA GLY A 194 -0.41 16.84 -30.31
C GLY A 194 -1.78 16.84 -29.62
N LYS A 195 -2.87 16.50 -30.33
CA LYS A 195 -4.22 16.38 -29.73
C LYS A 195 -4.35 15.17 -28.79
N PHE A 196 -3.77 14.03 -29.14
CA PHE A 196 -3.82 12.82 -28.32
C PHE A 196 -2.97 12.96 -27.06
N GLU A 197 -1.74 13.49 -27.21
CA GLU A 197 -0.88 13.79 -26.08
C GLU A 197 -1.50 14.83 -25.15
N ALA A 198 -2.13 15.88 -25.71
CA ALA A 198 -2.80 16.91 -24.93
C ALA A 198 -3.98 16.35 -24.13
N ASP A 199 -4.82 15.49 -24.73
CA ASP A 199 -5.95 14.86 -24.02
C ASP A 199 -5.47 13.98 -22.86
N ILE A 200 -4.46 13.15 -23.07
CA ILE A 200 -3.89 12.32 -21.99
C ILE A 200 -3.30 13.21 -20.90
N ASN A 201 -2.54 14.23 -21.28
CA ASN A 201 -1.90 15.13 -20.33
C ASN A 201 -2.95 15.91 -19.50
N GLU A 202 -4.02 16.39 -20.11
CA GLU A 202 -5.13 17.06 -19.42
C GLU A 202 -5.80 16.12 -18.41
N LYS A 203 -6.12 14.89 -18.81
CA LYS A 203 -6.74 13.91 -17.93
C LYS A 203 -5.86 13.49 -16.75
N LEU A 204 -4.55 13.45 -16.92
CA LEU A 204 -3.63 13.01 -15.87
C LEU A 204 -3.22 14.13 -14.90
N LYS A 205 -3.34 15.40 -15.29
CA LYS A 205 -3.12 16.54 -14.38
C LYS A 205 -4.01 16.52 -13.15
N GLU A 206 -5.20 15.92 -13.22
CA GLU A 206 -6.09 15.75 -12.06
C GLU A 206 -5.55 14.76 -11.02
N TYR A 207 -4.60 13.90 -11.38
CA TYR A 207 -4.16 12.76 -10.58
C TYR A 207 -2.71 12.88 -10.09
N SER A 208 -1.89 13.68 -10.77
CA SER A 208 -0.49 13.85 -10.38
C SER A 208 0.00 15.25 -10.68
N ASP A 209 0.22 16.02 -9.61
CA ASP A 209 0.91 17.33 -9.66
C ASP A 209 2.37 17.20 -10.13
N ASN A 210 2.90 15.98 -10.09
CA ASN A 210 4.29 15.68 -10.44
C ASN A 210 4.48 15.37 -11.93
N LEU A 211 3.40 15.23 -12.71
CA LEU A 211 3.50 14.96 -14.13
C LEU A 211 4.06 16.18 -14.88
N ILE A 212 5.22 15.99 -15.51
CA ILE A 212 5.88 17.01 -16.32
C ILE A 212 5.31 16.99 -17.74
N LYS A 213 5.33 15.81 -18.36
CA LYS A 213 4.99 15.65 -19.78
C LYS A 213 4.59 14.21 -20.10
N VAL A 214 3.69 14.08 -21.07
CA VAL A 214 3.40 12.84 -21.80
C VAL A 214 3.82 13.03 -23.26
N SER A 215 4.47 12.03 -23.85
CA SER A 215 4.81 11.99 -25.28
C SER A 215 4.40 10.65 -25.88
N TYR A 216 3.95 10.63 -27.13
CA TYR A 216 3.51 9.43 -27.83
C TYR A 216 4.35 9.17 -29.09
N GLY A 217 5.01 8.01 -29.13
CA GLY A 217 5.77 7.52 -30.28
C GLY A 217 4.92 6.60 -31.16
N GLU A 218 4.50 7.07 -32.34
CA GLU A 218 3.65 6.31 -33.28
C GLU A 218 4.27 4.99 -33.73
N GLU A 219 5.56 4.99 -34.07
CA GLU A 219 6.22 3.81 -34.66
C GLU A 219 6.16 2.58 -33.73
N LYS A 220 6.20 2.81 -32.42
CA LYS A 220 6.18 1.76 -31.40
C LYS A 220 4.87 1.69 -30.62
N ASN A 221 3.90 2.56 -30.95
CA ASN A 221 2.72 2.84 -30.12
C ASN A 221 3.11 2.96 -28.62
N GLU A 222 4.15 3.74 -28.35
CA GLU A 222 4.75 3.89 -27.02
C GLU A 222 4.30 5.19 -26.38
N LEU A 223 3.88 5.14 -25.12
CA LEU A 223 3.56 6.30 -24.32
C LEU A 223 4.65 6.52 -23.26
N ILE A 224 5.31 7.67 -23.35
CA ILE A 224 6.41 8.05 -22.45
C ILE A 224 5.89 9.10 -21.47
N PHE A 225 5.90 8.77 -20.19
CA PHE A 225 5.56 9.66 -19.09
C PHE A 225 6.81 10.17 -18.41
N GLN A 226 6.82 11.46 -18.11
CA GLN A 226 7.90 12.12 -17.37
C GLN A 226 7.33 12.74 -16.11
N PHE A 227 7.86 12.37 -14.96
CA PHE A 227 7.43 12.84 -13.64
C PHE A 227 8.61 13.44 -12.88
N ASN A 228 8.33 14.40 -11.98
CA ASN A 228 9.28 14.81 -10.95
C ASN A 228 9.08 13.97 -9.68
N LEU A 229 10.17 13.49 -9.09
CA LEU A 229 10.17 12.93 -7.74
C LEU A 229 10.33 14.04 -6.72
N THR A 230 9.51 13.99 -5.69
CA THR A 230 9.59 14.90 -4.54
C THR A 230 10.75 14.49 -3.63
N GLY A 231 11.76 15.34 -3.49
CA GLY A 231 13.00 15.06 -2.73
C GLY A 231 12.89 14.95 -1.21
N ASN A 232 11.69 15.13 -0.64
CA ASN A 232 11.48 15.05 0.83
C ASN A 232 11.05 13.65 1.32
N LEU A 233 11.17 12.63 0.47
CA LEU A 233 10.77 11.26 0.78
C LEU A 233 11.99 10.33 0.88
N THR A 234 11.88 9.28 1.69
CA THR A 234 12.89 8.21 1.69
C THR A 234 12.92 7.53 0.32
N GLN A 235 14.05 6.94 -0.07
CA GLN A 235 14.19 6.22 -1.34
C GLN A 235 13.05 5.22 -1.58
N LYS A 236 12.76 4.36 -0.57
CA LYS A 236 11.65 3.40 -0.64
C LYS A 236 10.30 4.08 -0.90
N MET A 237 10.03 5.23 -0.25
CA MET A 237 8.80 5.98 -0.46
C MET A 237 8.75 6.65 -1.84
N MET A 238 9.87 7.17 -2.35
CA MET A 238 9.97 7.72 -3.70
C MET A 238 9.65 6.65 -4.75
N ILE A 239 10.27 5.48 -4.64
CA ILE A 239 10.04 4.35 -5.55
C ILE A 239 8.59 3.87 -5.46
N THR A 240 8.06 3.70 -4.25
CA THR A 240 6.65 3.28 -4.05
C THR A 240 5.68 4.29 -4.68
N LYS A 241 5.93 5.59 -4.49
CA LYS A 241 5.14 6.65 -5.10
C LYS A 241 5.25 6.64 -6.63
N ALA A 242 6.45 6.41 -7.18
CA ALA A 242 6.66 6.31 -8.62
C ALA A 242 5.82 5.20 -9.25
N TYR A 243 5.82 4.01 -8.65
CA TYR A 243 4.99 2.89 -9.11
C TYR A 243 3.49 3.15 -8.94
N SER A 244 3.09 3.85 -7.86
CA SER A 244 1.70 4.27 -7.67
C SER A 244 1.22 5.27 -8.74
N ASP A 245 2.05 6.27 -9.07
CA ASP A 245 1.76 7.27 -10.10
C ASP A 245 1.69 6.59 -11.48
N ALA A 246 2.58 5.61 -11.74
CA ALA A 246 2.57 4.82 -12.96
C ALA A 246 1.31 3.95 -13.08
N LYS A 247 0.97 3.17 -12.04
CA LYS A 247 -0.25 2.33 -12.00
C LYS A 247 -1.49 3.15 -12.36
N SER A 248 -1.67 4.28 -11.67
CA SER A 248 -2.82 5.18 -11.87
C SER A 248 -2.86 5.74 -13.30
N SER A 249 -1.69 6.08 -13.86
CA SER A 249 -1.58 6.60 -15.22
C SER A 249 -1.97 5.55 -16.27
N ILE A 250 -1.51 4.30 -16.11
CA ILE A 250 -1.87 3.21 -17.02
C ILE A 250 -3.36 2.91 -16.93
N GLU A 251 -3.90 2.72 -15.71
CA GLU A 251 -5.34 2.47 -15.50
C GLU A 251 -6.21 3.52 -16.19
N ARG A 252 -5.81 4.79 -16.12
CA ARG A 252 -6.55 5.84 -16.80
C ARG A 252 -6.45 5.75 -18.31
N VAL A 253 -5.25 5.52 -18.85
CA VAL A 253 -5.04 5.43 -20.30
C VAL A 253 -5.75 4.23 -20.88
N ILE A 254 -5.69 3.03 -20.26
CA ILE A 254 -6.36 1.83 -20.79
C ILE A 254 -7.88 1.96 -20.78
N LYS A 255 -8.45 2.73 -19.84
CA LYS A 255 -9.90 2.95 -19.77
C LYS A 255 -10.42 3.70 -20.99
N ASP A 256 -9.66 4.69 -21.45
CA ASP A 256 -10.05 5.56 -22.56
C ASP A 256 -9.47 5.07 -23.91
N TYR A 257 -8.35 4.33 -23.88
CA TYR A 257 -7.53 3.94 -25.03
C TYR A 257 -6.97 2.50 -24.93
N PRO A 258 -7.81 1.47 -24.75
CA PRO A 258 -7.37 0.10 -24.43
C PRO A 258 -6.44 -0.54 -25.47
N ASP A 259 -6.64 -0.21 -26.76
CA ASP A 259 -5.94 -0.87 -27.87
C ASP A 259 -4.92 0.00 -28.58
N LYS A 260 -4.71 1.22 -28.10
CA LYS A 260 -3.85 2.19 -28.80
C LYS A 260 -2.39 2.10 -28.38
N ILE A 261 -2.10 1.66 -27.16
CA ILE A 261 -0.76 1.70 -26.58
C ILE A 261 -0.22 0.28 -26.46
N ASN A 262 0.98 0.06 -27.01
CA ASN A 262 1.70 -1.21 -26.92
C ASN A 262 2.74 -1.20 -25.80
N ASN A 263 3.31 -0.04 -25.47
CA ASN A 263 4.34 0.10 -24.46
C ASN A 263 4.13 1.37 -23.63
N TYR A 264 4.33 1.24 -22.33
CA TYR A 264 4.29 2.33 -21.37
C TYR A 264 5.68 2.51 -20.77
N LYS A 265 6.27 3.69 -20.92
CA LYS A 265 7.59 4.02 -20.40
C LYS A 265 7.50 5.16 -19.41
N PHE A 266 8.06 4.96 -18.23
CA PHE A 266 8.05 5.94 -17.16
C PHE A 266 9.46 6.43 -16.90
N LYS A 267 9.63 7.75 -16.82
CA LYS A 267 10.88 8.41 -16.44
C LYS A 267 10.61 9.34 -15.27
N PHE A 268 11.31 9.11 -14.18
CA PHE A 268 11.22 9.89 -12.96
C PHE A 268 12.49 10.71 -12.79
N PHE A 269 12.30 12.02 -12.66
CA PHE A 269 13.35 13.01 -12.62
C PHE A 269 13.50 13.56 -11.20
N SER A 270 14.74 13.79 -10.76
CA SER A 270 15.01 14.44 -9.48
C SER A 270 16.24 15.33 -9.61
N ASP A 271 16.31 16.35 -8.76
CA ASP A 271 17.50 17.18 -8.63
C ASP A 271 18.61 16.31 -8.03
N ALA A 272 19.67 16.11 -8.81
CA ALA A 272 20.83 15.36 -8.41
C ALA A 272 22.07 16.24 -8.52
N GLN A 273 22.99 16.04 -7.59
CA GLN A 273 24.25 16.76 -7.55
C GLN A 273 25.37 15.87 -8.09
N ASP A 274 26.16 16.36 -9.04
CA ASP A 274 27.35 15.64 -9.49
C ASP A 274 28.47 15.67 -8.43
N THR A 275 29.56 14.94 -8.67
CA THR A 275 30.73 14.89 -7.78
C THR A 275 31.41 16.24 -7.56
N TYR A 276 31.09 17.26 -8.36
CA TYR A 276 31.62 18.61 -8.27
C TYR A 276 30.63 19.59 -7.63
N GLY A 277 29.50 19.11 -7.13
CA GLY A 277 28.52 19.95 -6.47
C GLY A 277 27.51 20.61 -7.42
N LYS A 278 27.52 20.28 -8.71
CA LYS A 278 26.60 20.89 -9.68
C LYS A 278 25.26 20.15 -9.71
N GLU A 279 24.19 20.88 -9.43
CA GLU A 279 22.83 20.37 -9.50
C GLU A 279 22.36 20.27 -10.95
N SER A 280 21.68 19.17 -11.26
CA SER A 280 20.95 18.98 -12.51
C SER A 280 19.74 18.09 -12.29
N ASN A 281 18.62 18.45 -12.91
CA ASN A 281 17.45 17.58 -12.91
C ASN A 281 17.66 16.47 -13.96
N GLN A 282 17.85 15.23 -13.49
CA GLN A 282 18.13 14.08 -14.34
C GLN A 282 17.18 12.93 -14.03
N ALA A 283 17.01 12.02 -14.98
CA ALA A 283 16.25 10.79 -14.73
C ALA A 283 17.01 9.94 -13.70
N VAL A 284 16.32 9.55 -12.64
CA VAL A 284 16.86 8.75 -11.54
C VAL A 284 16.18 7.38 -11.41
N LEU A 285 15.01 7.22 -12.02
CA LEU A 285 14.30 5.95 -12.10
C LEU A 285 13.60 5.87 -13.46
N THR A 286 13.78 4.76 -14.17
CA THR A 286 13.08 4.47 -15.43
C THR A 286 12.58 3.04 -15.40
N PHE A 287 11.33 2.84 -15.80
CA PHE A 287 10.79 1.50 -15.98
C PHE A 287 9.73 1.42 -17.08
N GLU A 288 9.50 0.21 -17.57
CA GLU A 288 8.67 -0.06 -18.74
C GLU A 288 7.66 -1.18 -18.51
N TYR A 289 6.50 -1.08 -19.15
CA TYR A 289 5.49 -2.13 -19.21
C TYR A 289 5.00 -2.30 -20.64
N SER A 290 5.07 -3.52 -21.16
CA SER A 290 4.48 -3.93 -22.43
C SER A 290 2.99 -4.21 -22.25
N LYS A 291 2.23 -4.12 -23.35
CA LYS A 291 0.80 -4.49 -23.40
C LYS A 291 0.58 -5.92 -22.90
N GLY A 292 1.46 -6.86 -23.28
CA GLY A 292 1.37 -8.26 -22.82
C GLY A 292 1.53 -8.43 -21.31
N THR A 293 2.27 -7.55 -20.65
CA THR A 293 2.35 -7.49 -19.17
C THR A 293 1.10 -6.85 -18.59
N ILE A 294 0.66 -5.72 -19.17
CA ILE A 294 -0.53 -4.99 -18.73
C ILE A 294 -1.82 -5.81 -18.83
N ASP A 295 -2.01 -6.57 -19.90
CA ASP A 295 -3.21 -7.37 -20.15
C ASP A 295 -3.39 -8.52 -19.14
N LYS A 296 -2.32 -8.89 -18.41
CA LYS A 296 -2.36 -9.92 -17.35
C LYS A 296 -2.76 -9.38 -15.99
N ILE A 297 -2.81 -8.06 -15.82
CA ILE A 297 -3.04 -7.42 -14.52
C ILE A 297 -4.53 -7.47 -14.15
N VAL A 298 -4.81 -7.95 -12.94
CA VAL A 298 -6.12 -7.84 -12.30
C VAL A 298 -6.11 -6.58 -11.43
N TRP A 299 -6.48 -5.44 -12.02
CA TRP A 299 -6.26 -4.09 -11.48
C TRP A 299 -6.86 -3.81 -10.10
N ASP A 300 -7.98 -4.44 -9.77
CA ASP A 300 -8.67 -4.33 -8.49
C ASP A 300 -7.99 -5.12 -7.36
N LYS A 301 -7.04 -6.01 -7.70
CA LYS A 301 -6.36 -6.90 -6.73
C LYS A 301 -4.86 -6.68 -6.62
N ILE A 302 -4.24 -5.99 -7.58
CA ILE A 302 -2.79 -5.82 -7.61
C ILE A 302 -2.32 -4.78 -6.59
N THR A 303 -1.33 -5.17 -5.77
CA THR A 303 -0.63 -4.25 -4.84
C THR A 303 0.43 -3.43 -5.58
N ILE A 304 0.99 -2.40 -4.95
CA ILE A 304 2.07 -1.61 -5.57
C ILE A 304 3.35 -2.44 -5.67
N GLU A 305 3.60 -3.28 -4.67
CA GLU A 305 4.72 -4.21 -4.62
C GLU A 305 4.63 -5.29 -5.70
N ASP A 306 3.44 -5.84 -5.93
CA ASP A 306 3.24 -6.78 -7.04
C ASP A 306 3.38 -6.06 -8.38
N PHE A 307 2.81 -4.86 -8.52
CA PHE A 307 2.89 -4.07 -9.75
C PHE A 307 4.35 -3.74 -10.12
N SER A 308 5.16 -3.30 -9.17
CA SER A 308 6.57 -2.99 -9.42
C SER A 308 7.37 -4.20 -9.90
N SER A 309 7.04 -5.40 -9.42
CA SER A 309 7.69 -6.66 -9.83
C SER A 309 7.39 -7.07 -11.27
N LEU A 310 6.36 -6.50 -11.89
CA LEU A 310 5.96 -6.81 -13.26
C LEU A 310 6.67 -5.94 -14.31
N ALA A 311 7.46 -4.94 -13.92
CA ALA A 311 8.14 -4.07 -14.87
C ALA A 311 9.11 -4.87 -15.76
N ASP A 312 9.01 -4.70 -17.09
CA ASP A 312 9.78 -5.48 -18.06
C ASP A 312 11.26 -5.05 -18.08
N ASN A 313 11.51 -3.76 -17.91
CA ASN A 313 12.84 -3.16 -17.80
C ASN A 313 12.84 -2.15 -16.67
N VAL A 314 13.83 -2.21 -15.78
CA VAL A 314 14.00 -1.24 -14.68
C VAL A 314 15.45 -0.74 -14.69
N TRP A 315 15.60 0.57 -14.58
CA TRP A 315 16.88 1.22 -14.35
C TRP A 315 16.74 2.22 -13.20
N GLU A 316 17.64 2.11 -12.22
CA GLU A 316 17.72 2.98 -11.06
C GLU A 316 19.10 3.64 -11.03
N SER A 317 19.13 4.96 -10.84
CA SER A 317 20.37 5.72 -10.70
C SER A 317 20.93 5.57 -9.30
N THR A 318 22.26 5.55 -9.17
CA THR A 318 22.93 5.66 -7.87
C THR A 318 22.66 7.00 -7.18
N ALA A 319 22.20 8.01 -7.91
CA ALA A 319 21.78 9.28 -7.33
C ALA A 319 20.46 9.20 -6.53
N LEU A 320 19.81 8.03 -6.51
CA LEU A 320 18.61 7.76 -5.72
C LEU A 320 18.92 7.22 -4.31
N GLU A 321 20.19 6.88 -4.02
CA GLU A 321 20.68 6.41 -2.71
C GLU A 321 20.97 7.55 -1.74
#